data_AF-C3XYJ6-F1
#
_entry.id   AF-C3XYJ6-F1
#
_cell.length_a   1.000
_cell.length_b   1.000
_cell.length_c   1.000
_cell.angle_alpha   90.00
_cell.angle_beta   90.00
_cell.angle_gamma   90.00
#
_symmetry.space_group_name_H-M   'P 1'
#
loop_
_entity.id
_entity.type
_entity.pdbx_description
1 polymer ?
#
loop_
_entity_poly.entity_id
_entity_poly.type
_entity_poly.pdbx_seq_one_letter_code
_entity_poly.pdbx_strand_id
1 'polypeptide(L)'
;MAKAHQLNASLTNNQDLLVTVMQAAPRWKPIDGSMKYVSVGSKGVWGVDHNNATFYRWGTFENEASSGTDWVNVEGQMKNVASGHAVWGLGTDSTIYTRLGQYHFFTPSTFGSLESDLNVLCQPLARDYEIFAE
;
A
#
# COMPACT_ATOMS: atom_id res chain seq x y z
N MET A 1 3.93 40.36 33.13
CA MET A 1 4.51 40.82 31.86
C MET A 1 5.43 39.72 31.34
N ALA A 2 5.12 39.18 30.17
CA ALA A 2 5.74 37.98 29.63
C ALA A 2 7.18 38.23 29.17
N LYS A 3 8.11 37.32 29.50
CA LYS A 3 9.40 37.22 28.80
C LYS A 3 9.17 36.42 27.52
N ALA A 4 9.14 37.10 26.38
CA ALA A 4 9.27 36.46 25.08
C ALA A 4 10.75 36.11 24.86
N HIS A 5 11.03 34.82 24.74
CA HIS A 5 12.32 34.26 24.33
C HIS A 5 12.60 34.76 22.90
N GLN A 6 13.63 35.58 22.75
CA GLN A 6 13.95 36.22 21.48
C GLN A 6 14.34 35.18 20.43
N LEU A 7 13.62 35.22 19.30
CA LEU A 7 13.94 34.53 18.05
C LEU A 7 15.21 35.17 17.48
N ASN A 8 16.35 34.50 17.67
CA ASN A 8 17.63 34.94 17.13
C ASN A 8 18.10 33.91 16.11
N ALA A 9 18.03 34.25 14.83
CA ALA A 9 19.21 34.28 13.94
C ALA A 9 18.75 34.32 12.47
N SER A 10 18.85 35.52 11.91
CA SER A 10 19.13 35.86 10.52
C SER A 10 19.38 34.70 9.54
N LEU A 11 18.41 34.48 8.64
CA LEU A 11 18.62 33.74 7.39
C LEU A 11 19.43 34.63 6.42
N THR A 12 20.73 34.77 6.65
CA THR A 12 21.62 35.61 5.82
C THR A 12 22.78 34.81 5.25
N ASN A 13 22.50 33.67 4.63
CA ASN A 13 23.42 33.12 3.66
C ASN A 13 22.68 32.23 2.66
N ASN A 14 22.87 32.48 1.36
CA ASN A 14 22.40 31.57 0.30
C ASN A 14 23.01 30.15 0.46
N GLN A 15 24.08 30.02 1.26
CA GLN A 15 24.69 28.74 1.62
C GLN A 15 23.82 27.90 2.58
N ASP A 16 23.08 28.52 3.52
CA ASP A 16 22.17 27.79 4.44
C ASP A 16 20.87 27.35 3.74
N LEU A 17 20.44 28.14 2.75
CA LEU A 17 19.35 27.77 1.84
C LEU A 17 19.74 26.58 0.95
N LEU A 18 20.96 26.55 0.42
CA LEU A 18 21.46 25.42 -0.35
C LEU A 18 21.61 24.16 0.51
N VAL A 19 22.11 24.26 1.75
CA VAL A 19 22.25 23.12 2.66
C VAL A 19 20.90 22.53 3.08
N THR A 20 19.85 23.35 3.20
CA THR A 20 18.49 22.88 3.51
C THR A 20 17.78 22.26 2.29
N VAL A 21 18.03 22.75 1.08
CA VAL A 21 17.47 22.17 -0.16
C VAL A 21 18.25 20.92 -0.61
N MET A 22 19.50 20.76 -0.17
CA MET A 22 20.30 19.54 -0.29
C MET A 22 19.99 18.49 0.80
N GLN A 23 18.88 18.63 1.55
CA GLN A 23 18.25 17.51 2.24
C GLN A 23 18.13 16.34 1.24
N ALA A 24 18.85 15.26 1.52
CA ALA A 24 19.19 14.16 0.61
C ALA A 24 18.16 13.92 -0.49
N ALA A 25 18.59 14.03 -1.75
CA ALA A 25 17.77 13.67 -2.90
C ALA A 25 17.01 12.36 -2.63
N PRO A 26 15.72 12.25 -3.00
CA PRO A 26 14.92 11.06 -2.71
C PRO A 26 15.66 9.84 -3.25
N ARG A 27 16.15 9.01 -2.32
CA ARG A 27 16.92 7.81 -2.64
C ARG A 27 15.96 6.65 -2.79
N TRP A 28 16.21 5.84 -3.83
CA TRP A 28 15.57 4.54 -3.94
C TRP A 28 15.88 3.72 -2.68
N LYS A 29 14.82 3.28 -2.00
CA LYS A 29 14.91 2.33 -0.89
C LYS A 29 14.46 0.97 -1.41
N PRO A 30 15.29 -0.08 -1.31
CA PRO A 30 14.85 -1.42 -1.67
C PRO A 30 13.70 -1.85 -0.75
N ILE A 31 12.71 -2.52 -1.34
CA ILE A 31 11.63 -3.19 -0.63
C ILE A 31 11.81 -4.68 -0.88
N ASP A 32 11.74 -5.48 0.18
CA ASP A 32 11.91 -6.93 0.09
C ASP A 32 10.89 -7.55 -0.88
N GLY A 33 11.29 -8.59 -1.59
CA GLY A 33 10.48 -9.26 -2.62
C GLY A 33 11.13 -9.20 -4.00
N SER A 34 10.62 -10.01 -4.94
CA SER A 34 11.11 -10.06 -6.32
C SER A 34 9.93 -9.98 -7.28
N MET A 35 9.61 -8.76 -7.71
CA MET A 35 8.50 -8.49 -8.61
C MET A 35 9.02 -8.14 -10.01
N LYS A 36 8.31 -8.59 -11.04
CA LYS A 36 8.54 -8.13 -12.42
C LYS A 36 7.70 -6.90 -12.78
N TYR A 37 6.60 -6.67 -12.06
CA TYR A 37 5.68 -5.57 -12.28
C TYR A 37 5.10 -5.09 -10.95
N VAL A 38 4.90 -3.78 -10.80
CA VAL A 38 4.32 -3.14 -9.62
C VAL A 38 3.45 -1.96 -10.03
N SER A 39 2.34 -1.75 -9.34
CA SER A 39 1.43 -0.63 -9.52
C SER A 39 0.95 -0.09 -8.17
N VAL A 40 0.72 1.22 -8.09
CA VAL A 40 0.34 1.94 -6.87
C VAL A 40 -0.89 2.80 -7.15
N GLY A 41 -1.85 2.79 -6.23
CA GLY A 41 -3.03 3.65 -6.25
C GLY A 41 -3.78 3.57 -4.92
N SER A 42 -4.97 4.16 -4.86
CA SER A 42 -5.75 4.24 -3.60
C SER A 42 -6.14 2.88 -3.01
N LYS A 43 -6.14 1.82 -3.81
CA LYS A 43 -6.31 0.43 -3.33
C LYS A 43 -5.00 -0.26 -2.96
N GLY A 44 -3.98 0.55 -2.70
CA GLY A 44 -2.64 0.17 -2.24
C GLY A 44 -1.70 -0.26 -3.36
N VAL A 45 -0.57 -0.82 -2.96
CA VAL A 45 0.48 -1.29 -3.86
C VAL A 45 0.24 -2.75 -4.21
N TRP A 46 0.27 -3.04 -5.50
CA TRP A 46 0.09 -4.37 -6.08
C TRP A 46 1.31 -4.75 -6.89
N GLY A 47 1.63 -6.04 -6.90
CA GLY A 47 2.79 -6.58 -7.61
C GLY A 47 2.49 -7.91 -8.26
N VAL A 48 3.26 -8.21 -9.30
CA VAL A 48 3.29 -9.51 -9.95
C VAL A 48 4.73 -9.99 -9.98
N ASP A 49 4.97 -11.24 -9.59
CA ASP A 49 6.29 -11.86 -9.63
C ASP A 49 6.62 -12.50 -10.99
N HIS A 50 7.81 -13.09 -11.07
CA HIS A 50 8.28 -13.78 -12.28
C HIS A 50 7.45 -15.01 -12.65
N ASN A 51 6.74 -15.61 -11.69
CA ASN A 51 5.85 -16.77 -11.86
C ASN A 51 4.40 -16.37 -12.21
N ASN A 52 4.14 -15.09 -12.46
CA ASN A 52 2.79 -14.53 -12.62
C ASN A 52 1.95 -14.52 -11.34
N ALA A 53 2.51 -14.83 -10.16
CA ALA A 53 1.75 -14.77 -8.92
C ALA A 53 1.49 -13.31 -8.52
N THR A 54 0.25 -13.05 -8.08
CA THR A 54 -0.21 -11.71 -7.71
C THR A 54 -0.02 -11.48 -6.21
N PHE A 55 0.43 -10.28 -5.86
CA PHE A 55 0.68 -9.89 -4.46
C PHE A 55 0.13 -8.50 -4.16
N TYR A 56 -0.33 -8.33 -2.92
CA TYR A 56 -0.72 -7.06 -2.34
C TYR A 56 0.29 -6.65 -1.25
N ARG A 57 0.66 -5.37 -1.18
CA ARG A 57 1.54 -4.84 -0.14
C ARG A 57 0.74 -4.39 1.07
N TRP A 58 0.86 -5.11 2.18
CA TRP A 58 0.17 -4.80 3.42
C TRP A 58 0.51 -3.40 3.95
N GLY A 59 -0.48 -2.68 4.46
CA GLY A 59 -0.31 -1.35 5.06
C GLY A 59 -0.19 -0.20 4.05
N THR A 60 -0.66 -0.38 2.81
CA THR A 60 -0.64 0.65 1.75
C THR A 60 -2.02 1.08 1.27
N PHE A 61 -3.09 0.47 1.78
CA PHE A 61 -4.47 0.84 1.43
C PHE A 61 -4.76 2.30 1.80
N GLU A 62 -5.24 3.09 0.83
CA GLU A 62 -5.53 4.53 0.97
C GLU A 62 -4.36 5.32 1.60
N ASN A 63 -3.14 4.81 1.42
CA ASN A 63 -1.91 5.37 1.93
C ASN A 63 -0.75 5.04 0.98
N GLU A 64 -0.78 5.65 -0.20
CA GLU A 64 0.16 5.42 -1.30
C GLU A 64 1.59 5.85 -0.97
N ALA A 65 1.77 6.71 0.03
CA ALA A 65 3.07 7.16 0.51
C ALA A 65 3.74 6.15 1.47
N SER A 66 2.98 5.17 1.99
CA SER A 66 3.49 4.12 2.86
C SER A 66 4.32 3.10 2.08
N SER A 67 5.46 2.68 2.63
CA SER A 67 6.21 1.55 2.10
C SER A 67 5.55 0.19 2.39
N GLY A 68 4.53 0.17 3.26
CA GLY A 68 3.94 -1.06 3.79
C GLY A 68 4.94 -1.93 4.56
N THR A 69 4.48 -3.09 5.01
CA THR A 69 5.32 -4.03 5.79
C THR A 69 5.64 -5.29 4.99
N ASP A 70 4.63 -5.92 4.37
CA ASP A 70 4.75 -7.28 3.83
C ASP A 70 4.05 -7.45 2.49
N TRP A 71 4.46 -8.46 1.72
CA TRP A 71 3.73 -8.92 0.54
C TRP A 71 2.83 -10.09 0.91
N VAL A 72 1.55 -9.96 0.60
CA VAL A 72 0.54 -11.00 0.81
C VAL A 72 0.17 -11.56 -0.56
N ASN A 73 0.30 -12.87 -0.73
CA ASN A 73 -0.14 -13.52 -1.96
C ASN A 73 -1.66 -13.41 -2.08
N VAL A 74 -2.11 -13.02 -3.27
CA VAL A 74 -3.50 -12.95 -3.64
C VAL A 74 -3.73 -13.99 -4.72
N GLU A 75 -4.75 -14.81 -4.55
CA GLU A 75 -5.13 -15.84 -5.52
C GLU A 75 -5.36 -15.24 -6.91
N GLY A 76 -4.90 -15.97 -7.93
CA GLY A 76 -4.94 -15.57 -9.34
C GLY A 76 -3.57 -15.22 -9.90
N GLN A 77 -3.35 -15.61 -11.16
CA GLN A 77 -2.12 -15.35 -11.90
C GLN A 77 -2.31 -14.24 -12.94
N MET A 78 -1.45 -13.22 -12.89
CA MET A 78 -1.54 -12.04 -13.73
C MET A 78 -0.24 -11.81 -14.50
N LYS A 79 -0.32 -11.25 -15.70
CA LYS A 79 0.82 -10.70 -16.44
C LYS A 79 1.19 -9.31 -15.93
N ASN A 80 0.18 -8.49 -15.62
CA ASN A 80 0.32 -7.16 -15.06
C ASN A 80 -0.92 -6.77 -14.23
N VAL A 81 -0.80 -5.69 -13.46
CA VAL A 81 -1.86 -5.14 -12.61
C VAL A 81 -1.82 -3.62 -12.64
N ALA A 82 -2.96 -2.97 -12.48
CA ALA A 82 -3.09 -1.52 -12.37
C ALA A 82 -3.93 -1.20 -11.13
N SER A 83 -3.33 -0.50 -10.17
CA SER A 83 -3.99 -0.05 -8.95
C SER A 83 -4.43 1.41 -9.10
N GLY A 84 -5.71 1.67 -8.83
CA GLY A 84 -6.30 3.01 -8.83
C GLY A 84 -7.38 3.10 -7.75
N HIS A 85 -8.58 3.56 -8.11
CA HIS A 85 -9.77 3.43 -7.26
C HIS A 85 -10.35 2.01 -7.23
N ALA A 86 -9.95 1.19 -8.21
CA ALA A 86 -10.13 -0.24 -8.27
C ALA A 86 -8.81 -0.86 -8.75
N VAL A 87 -8.72 -2.19 -8.71
CA VAL A 87 -7.56 -2.92 -9.23
C VAL A 87 -7.99 -3.64 -10.49
N TRP A 88 -7.22 -3.48 -11.55
CA TRP A 88 -7.42 -4.18 -12.82
C TRP A 88 -6.19 -5.00 -13.16
N GLY A 89 -6.33 -6.07 -13.91
CA GLY A 89 -5.20 -6.90 -14.31
C GLY A 89 -5.47 -7.68 -15.58
N LEU A 90 -4.39 -8.07 -16.26
CA LEU A 90 -4.45 -8.96 -17.41
C LEU A 90 -3.97 -10.36 -16.97
N GLY A 91 -4.83 -11.36 -17.12
CA GLY A 91 -4.49 -12.75 -16.81
C GLY A 91 -3.45 -13.35 -17.75
N THR A 92 -2.94 -14.51 -17.37
CA THR A 92 -2.03 -15.31 -18.21
C THR A 92 -2.68 -15.77 -19.52
N ASP A 93 -3.99 -15.96 -19.51
CA ASP A 93 -4.87 -16.26 -20.64
C ASP A 93 -5.25 -15.03 -21.50
N SER A 94 -4.81 -13.83 -21.09
CA SER A 94 -5.16 -12.54 -21.71
C SER A 94 -6.60 -12.08 -21.45
N THR A 95 -7.30 -12.70 -20.50
CA THR A 95 -8.56 -12.19 -19.99
C THR A 95 -8.31 -10.98 -19.09
N ILE A 96 -9.22 -10.01 -19.10
CA ILE A 96 -9.14 -8.81 -18.27
C ILE A 96 -9.96 -9.05 -17.00
N TYR A 97 -9.35 -8.80 -15.85
CA TYR A 97 -9.93 -8.96 -14.52
C TYR A 97 -10.01 -7.62 -13.80
N THR A 98 -11.03 -7.48 -12.95
CA THR A 98 -11.15 -6.32 -12.06
C THR A 98 -11.51 -6.78 -10.64
N ARG A 99 -11.01 -6.05 -9.65
CA ARG A 99 -11.27 -6.26 -8.22
C ARG A 99 -11.66 -4.94 -7.57
N LEU A 100 -12.81 -4.94 -6.90
CA LEU A 100 -13.24 -3.84 -6.04
C LEU A 100 -12.48 -3.94 -4.72
N GLY A 101 -11.66 -2.94 -4.41
CA GLY A 101 -10.84 -2.92 -3.20
C GLY A 101 -11.61 -2.57 -1.93
N GLN A 102 -12.81 -3.10 -1.72
CA GLN A 102 -13.51 -2.93 -0.45
C GLN A 102 -12.95 -3.93 0.56
N TYR A 103 -12.00 -3.49 1.38
CA TYR A 103 -11.75 -4.12 2.67
C TYR A 103 -12.68 -3.45 3.68
N HIS A 104 -13.79 -4.12 4.02
CA HIS A 104 -14.62 -3.69 5.14
C HIS A 104 -13.78 -3.79 6.41
N PHE A 105 -13.38 -2.65 6.97
CA PHE A 105 -12.87 -2.58 8.33
C PHE A 105 -14.03 -2.98 9.25
N PHE A 106 -14.02 -4.19 9.79
CA PHE A 106 -14.85 -4.50 10.95
C PHE A 106 -14.36 -3.61 12.09
N THR A 107 -15.07 -2.49 12.33
CA THR A 107 -14.92 -1.78 13.60
C THR A 107 -15.49 -2.68 14.69
N PRO A 108 -14.80 -2.88 15.83
CA PRO A 108 -15.25 -3.79 16.88
C PRO A 108 -16.60 -3.42 17.55
N SER A 109 -17.23 -2.29 17.19
CA SER A 109 -18.41 -1.79 17.89
C SER A 109 -19.72 -2.52 17.58
N THR A 110 -19.74 -3.47 16.64
CA THR A 110 -20.98 -4.13 16.20
C THR A 110 -21.10 -5.61 16.61
N PHE A 111 -20.07 -6.21 17.21
CA PHE A 111 -20.19 -7.55 17.76
C PHE A 111 -20.59 -7.48 19.24
N GLY A 112 -21.90 -7.54 19.47
CA GLY A 112 -22.43 -7.94 20.77
C GLY A 112 -21.88 -9.31 21.14
N SER A 113 -21.13 -9.34 22.24
CA SER A 113 -20.88 -10.50 23.11
C SER A 113 -20.96 -11.89 22.45
N LEU A 114 -19.84 -12.38 21.94
CA LEU A 114 -19.50 -13.79 22.09
C LEU A 114 -17.97 -13.90 22.25
N GLU A 115 -17.56 -14.62 23.28
CA GLU A 115 -16.17 -14.79 23.71
C GLU A 115 -15.33 -15.60 22.71
N SER A 116 -14.00 -15.43 22.86
CA SER A 116 -12.91 -16.40 22.56
C SER A 116 -12.08 -16.35 21.27
N ASP A 117 -12.30 -15.47 20.30
CA ASP A 117 -11.46 -15.51 19.08
C ASP A 117 -10.38 -14.42 19.01
N LEU A 118 -9.32 -14.59 19.79
CA LEU A 118 -8.02 -13.91 19.62
C LEU A 118 -7.28 -14.34 18.33
N ASN A 119 -8.01 -14.86 17.34
CA ASN A 119 -7.47 -15.38 16.08
C ASN A 119 -8.24 -14.90 14.84
N VAL A 120 -8.98 -13.78 14.93
CA VAL A 120 -9.50 -13.08 13.74
C VAL A 120 -8.36 -12.29 13.08
N LEU A 121 -7.27 -13.00 12.79
CA LEU A 121 -6.18 -12.57 11.93
C LEU A 121 -6.65 -12.77 10.50
N CYS A 122 -6.91 -11.67 9.81
CA CYS A 122 -6.76 -11.52 8.35
C CYS A 122 -7.04 -12.80 7.54
N GLN A 123 -8.27 -13.31 7.60
CA GLN A 123 -8.75 -14.07 6.45
C GLN A 123 -9.23 -13.03 5.44
N PRO A 124 -8.72 -13.03 4.19
CA PRO A 124 -9.43 -12.36 3.14
C PRO A 124 -10.79 -13.06 3.09
N LEU A 125 -11.87 -12.37 3.46
CA LEU A 125 -13.20 -12.86 3.17
C LEU A 125 -13.30 -12.85 1.64
N ALA A 126 -13.02 -14.02 1.06
CA ALA A 126 -13.54 -14.40 -0.23
C ALA A 126 -15.07 -14.18 -0.16
N ARG A 127 -15.63 -13.62 -1.24
CA ARG A 127 -16.92 -12.93 -1.33
C ARG A 127 -16.77 -11.48 -0.87
N ASP A 128 -16.46 -10.56 -1.77
CA ASP A 128 -17.43 -10.19 -2.80
C ASP A 128 -16.78 -9.88 -4.17
N TYR A 129 -17.39 -10.48 -5.19
CA TYR A 129 -17.15 -10.41 -6.64
C TYR A 129 -15.86 -11.08 -7.14
N GLU A 130 -15.95 -12.42 -7.22
CA GLU A 130 -15.03 -13.30 -7.93
C GLU A 130 -15.05 -12.99 -9.43
N ILE A 131 -13.88 -12.73 -10.00
CA ILE A 131 -13.45 -13.51 -11.17
C ILE A 131 -12.05 -13.99 -10.80
N PHE A 132 -11.98 -15.13 -10.11
CA PHE A 132 -10.71 -15.82 -9.86
C PHE A 132 -10.30 -16.52 -11.15
N ALA A 133 -9.03 -16.35 -11.54
CA ALA A 133 -8.40 -17.14 -12.60
C ALA A 133 -7.93 -18.46 -11.96
N GLU A 134 -8.51 -19.58 -12.42
CA GLU A 134 -8.00 -20.93 -12.12
C GLU A 134 -6.55 -21.12 -12.60
#